data_AF-A0AAN9MRM1-F1
#
_entry.id   AF-A0AAN9MRM1-F1
#
_cell.length_a   1.000
_cell.length_b   1.000
_cell.length_c   1.000
_cell.angle_alpha   90.00
_cell.angle_beta   90.00
_cell.angle_gamma   90.00
#
_symmetry.space_group_name_H-M   'P 1'
#
loop_
_entity.id
_entity.type
_entity.pdbx_description
1 polymer ?
#
loop_
_entity_poly.entity_id
_entity_poly.type
_entity_poly.pdbx_seq_one_letter_code
_entity_poly.pdbx_strand_id
1 'polypeptide(L)'
;MTSFVSTDCILPNHQSRLRFVHHDGQDRPCGSGNILHLHNAPKAPSSLSFSHSVRVSEIKPQLAVQSKGRSSLLQTAAVRHLTGSVTRTHGLRFAVVVARFNEIVTKPLLEGALSTFKNYSVQDEDIDVVWVPGSFEIGVVAARLGKSGKYHAILCIGAVVRGDTTHYDAVANSAASGVLSAGLNSGVPCIFGVLTCDNMDQALNRAGGKSGNKGAEAALTAIEMASLFEHHLK
;
A
#
# COMPACT_ATOMS: atom_id res chain seq x y z
N MET A 1 -18.94 59.85 22.91
CA MET A 1 -17.66 60.38 23.44
C MET A 1 -16.64 59.25 23.40
N THR A 2 -15.53 59.49 22.68
CA THR A 2 -14.20 58.83 22.74
C THR A 2 -14.12 57.31 22.54
N SER A 3 -13.29 56.73 21.67
CA SER A 3 -12.42 57.16 20.56
C SER A 3 -11.70 55.89 20.04
N PHE A 4 -11.46 55.84 18.73
CA PHE A 4 -10.37 55.21 17.94
C PHE A 4 -9.26 54.44 18.70
N VAL A 5 -8.63 53.38 18.15
CA VAL A 5 -7.74 53.45 16.97
C VAL A 5 -7.59 52.10 16.23
N SER A 6 -7.67 52.19 14.89
CA SER A 6 -7.24 51.23 13.86
C SER A 6 -5.73 50.99 13.85
N THR A 7 -5.29 49.80 13.46
CA THR A 7 -4.07 49.70 12.64
C THR A 7 -4.16 48.51 11.68
N ASP A 8 -4.34 48.85 10.41
CA ASP A 8 -4.10 48.03 9.23
C ASP A 8 -2.59 47.79 9.07
N CYS A 9 -2.19 46.56 8.73
CA CYS A 9 -0.86 46.28 8.20
C CYS A 9 -0.94 45.94 6.71
N ILE A 10 -0.30 46.82 5.94
CA ILE A 10 -0.23 46.94 4.50
C ILE A 10 0.82 45.97 3.91
N LEU A 11 0.47 45.39 2.75
CA LEU A 11 1.36 44.68 1.81
C LEU A 11 2.46 45.59 1.24
N PRO A 12 3.65 45.06 0.88
CA PRO A 12 4.44 45.62 -0.20
C PRO A 12 4.40 44.75 -1.46
N ASN A 13 3.95 45.38 -2.53
CA ASN A 13 4.07 45.00 -3.93
C ASN A 13 5.50 45.34 -4.40
N HIS A 14 6.22 44.42 -5.05
CA HIS A 14 7.40 44.79 -5.84
C HIS A 14 7.53 43.89 -7.06
N GLN A 15 7.12 44.45 -8.21
CA GLN A 15 7.54 44.00 -9.53
C GLN A 15 8.98 44.45 -9.79
N SER A 16 9.79 43.61 -10.43
CA SER A 16 10.97 44.03 -11.19
C SER A 16 11.24 43.04 -12.32
N ARG A 17 11.61 43.60 -13.47
CA ARG A 17 11.52 43.09 -14.84
C ARG A 17 12.93 42.79 -15.37
N LEU A 18 13.04 41.82 -16.29
CA LEU A 18 14.02 41.71 -17.40
C LEU A 18 15.53 41.48 -17.07
N ARG A 19 16.16 40.45 -17.66
CA ARG A 19 16.75 40.43 -19.02
C ARG A 19 17.37 39.08 -19.39
N PHE A 20 17.30 38.79 -20.68
CA PHE A 20 18.01 37.79 -21.46
C PHE A 20 19.54 37.91 -21.38
N VAL A 21 20.24 36.78 -21.48
CA VAL A 21 21.56 36.69 -22.14
C VAL A 21 21.58 35.46 -23.05
N HIS A 22 21.69 35.72 -24.35
CA HIS A 22 22.09 34.77 -25.39
C HIS A 22 23.60 34.53 -25.30
N HIS A 23 24.06 33.30 -25.55
CA HIS A 23 25.38 33.07 -26.12
C HIS A 23 25.35 31.84 -27.03
N ASP A 24 25.54 32.09 -28.33
CA ASP A 24 25.98 31.14 -29.34
C ASP A 24 27.42 30.70 -29.10
N GLY A 25 27.78 29.49 -29.55
CA GLY A 25 29.18 29.07 -29.68
C GLY A 25 29.37 27.57 -29.89
N GLN A 26 29.57 27.17 -31.14
CA GLN A 26 30.02 25.85 -31.59
C GLN A 26 31.42 25.49 -31.03
N ASP A 27 31.69 24.21 -30.78
CA ASP A 27 32.67 23.42 -31.57
C ASP A 27 32.93 22.01 -30.99
N ARG A 28 33.05 21.03 -31.90
CA ARG A 28 33.52 19.66 -31.67
C ARG A 28 35.05 19.63 -31.65
N PRO A 29 35.68 18.62 -31.01
CA PRO A 29 36.31 17.59 -31.85
C PRO A 29 36.27 16.15 -31.30
N CYS A 30 36.54 15.23 -32.22
CA CYS A 30 36.71 13.78 -32.06
C CYS A 30 37.83 13.38 -31.08
N GLY A 31 37.70 12.17 -30.50
CA GLY A 31 38.86 11.27 -30.33
C GLY A 31 38.93 10.46 -29.02
N SER A 32 39.22 9.16 -29.20
CA SER A 32 39.80 8.19 -28.25
C SER A 32 38.92 7.62 -27.13
N GLY A 33 38.22 6.53 -27.47
CA GLY A 33 37.84 5.47 -26.52
C GLY A 33 38.86 4.32 -26.60
N ASN A 34 39.21 3.75 -25.45
CA ASN A 34 40.08 2.58 -25.34
C ASN A 34 39.36 1.48 -24.55
N ILE A 35 39.49 0.23 -25.01
CA ILE A 35 39.61 -1.02 -24.21
C ILE A 35 38.28 -1.54 -23.58
N LEU A 36 37.71 -2.73 -23.84
CA LEU A 36 38.23 -4.11 -23.94
C LEU A 36 37.25 -5.07 -24.66
N HIS A 37 37.80 -6.16 -25.19
CA HIS A 37 37.17 -7.36 -25.76
C HIS A 37 36.11 -8.04 -24.88
N LEU A 38 35.05 -8.61 -25.49
CA LEU A 38 34.60 -9.98 -25.22
C LEU A 38 33.75 -10.53 -26.39
N HIS A 39 34.07 -11.75 -26.84
CA HIS A 39 33.45 -12.46 -27.97
C HIS A 39 32.29 -13.38 -27.52
N ASN A 40 31.29 -13.49 -28.41
CA ASN A 40 30.39 -14.61 -28.72
C ASN A 40 29.23 -15.04 -27.78
N ALA A 41 28.01 -14.92 -28.32
CA ALA A 41 26.84 -15.78 -28.06
C ALA A 41 26.16 -16.14 -29.41
N PRO A 42 25.64 -17.37 -29.61
CA PRO A 42 25.17 -17.85 -30.91
C PRO A 42 23.68 -17.56 -31.20
N LYS A 43 23.37 -17.48 -32.51
CA LYS A 43 22.08 -17.20 -33.15
C LYS A 43 21.09 -18.37 -33.11
N ALA A 44 19.80 -18.04 -33.07
CA ALA A 44 18.66 -18.94 -33.28
C ALA A 44 18.30 -19.12 -34.77
N PRO A 45 17.53 -20.17 -35.12
CA PRO A 45 16.72 -20.13 -36.33
C PRO A 45 15.23 -20.53 -36.15
N SER A 46 14.38 -19.67 -36.73
CA SER A 46 13.15 -19.88 -37.52
C SER A 46 12.11 -20.99 -37.20
N SER A 47 10.89 -20.49 -36.95
CA SER A 47 9.54 -20.96 -37.35
C SER A 47 9.37 -22.23 -38.18
N LEU A 48 8.35 -23.03 -37.85
CA LEU A 48 7.35 -23.58 -38.79
C LEU A 48 6.15 -24.16 -38.02
N SER A 49 4.95 -23.83 -38.49
CA SER A 49 3.63 -24.24 -38.03
C SER A 49 3.21 -25.56 -38.71
N PHE A 50 2.48 -26.44 -38.01
CA PHE A 50 1.61 -27.42 -38.68
C PHE A 50 0.39 -27.79 -37.83
N SER A 51 -0.78 -27.68 -38.46
CA SER A 51 -2.11 -27.87 -37.91
C SER A 51 -2.54 -29.34 -37.85
N HIS A 52 -3.37 -29.64 -36.86
CA HIS A 52 -4.10 -30.91 -36.68
C HIS A 52 -5.04 -31.22 -37.86
N SER A 53 -5.16 -32.52 -38.20
CA SER A 53 -6.43 -33.07 -38.70
C SER A 53 -6.61 -34.51 -38.23
N VAL A 54 -7.79 -34.76 -37.67
CA VAL A 54 -8.29 -35.97 -37.03
C VAL A 54 -8.58 -37.07 -38.06
N ARG A 55 -8.35 -38.35 -37.70
CA ARG A 55 -9.14 -39.49 -38.19
C ARG A 55 -9.51 -40.40 -37.03
N VAL A 56 -10.82 -40.66 -36.94
CA VAL A 56 -11.47 -41.60 -36.04
C VAL A 56 -11.39 -43.00 -36.64
N SER A 57 -11.11 -44.00 -35.81
CA SER A 57 -11.53 -45.38 -36.05
C SER A 57 -11.72 -46.08 -34.71
N GLU A 58 -12.96 -46.49 -34.46
CA GLU A 58 -13.43 -47.27 -33.32
C GLU A 58 -12.73 -48.61 -33.20
N ILE A 59 -12.64 -49.16 -31.99
CA ILE A 59 -13.01 -50.55 -31.60
C ILE A 59 -12.93 -50.66 -30.06
N LYS A 60 -14.05 -51.03 -29.43
CA LYS A 60 -14.17 -51.57 -28.05
C LYS A 60 -14.26 -53.10 -28.17
N PRO A 61 -13.82 -53.90 -27.17
CA PRO A 61 -14.73 -54.22 -26.06
C PRO A 61 -14.06 -54.40 -24.68
N GLN A 62 -14.95 -54.50 -23.68
CA GLN A 62 -14.73 -54.56 -22.24
C GLN A 62 -14.09 -55.87 -21.75
N LEU A 63 -13.33 -55.81 -20.64
CA LEU A 63 -13.36 -56.85 -19.60
C LEU A 63 -12.91 -56.30 -18.24
N ALA A 64 -13.72 -56.55 -17.23
CA ALA A 64 -13.47 -56.18 -15.84
C ALA A 64 -12.59 -57.22 -15.14
N VAL A 65 -11.57 -56.77 -14.39
CA VAL A 65 -10.91 -57.55 -13.34
C VAL A 65 -10.78 -56.67 -12.11
N GLN A 66 -11.58 -56.98 -11.08
CA GLN A 66 -11.34 -56.50 -9.73
C GLN A 66 -10.16 -57.26 -9.14
N SER A 67 -9.17 -56.54 -8.60
CA SER A 67 -8.28 -57.11 -7.59
C SER A 67 -8.14 -56.14 -6.43
N LYS A 68 -8.59 -56.59 -5.26
CA LYS A 68 -8.35 -55.98 -3.95
C LYS A 68 -6.84 -56.01 -3.68
N GLY A 69 -6.17 -54.90 -3.95
CA GLY A 69 -4.85 -54.59 -3.41
C GLY A 69 -5.01 -53.58 -2.29
N ARG A 70 -4.92 -54.03 -1.04
CA ARG A 70 -4.65 -53.15 0.11
C ARG A 70 -3.40 -52.32 -0.21
N SER A 71 -3.57 -51.04 -0.49
CA SER A 71 -2.55 -50.05 -0.18
C SER A 71 -3.20 -49.02 0.72
N SER A 72 -2.86 -49.14 2.01
CA SER A 72 -3.04 -48.08 2.98
C SER A 72 -2.24 -46.88 2.51
N LEU A 73 -2.81 -46.08 1.61
CA LEU A 73 -2.34 -44.74 1.38
C LEU A 73 -2.82 -43.95 2.59
N LEU A 74 -1.88 -43.79 3.51
CA LEU A 74 -1.91 -42.85 4.61
C LEU A 74 -2.69 -41.61 4.17
N GLN A 75 -3.84 -41.40 4.80
CA GLN A 75 -4.59 -40.17 4.63
C GLN A 75 -3.76 -39.06 5.26
N THR A 76 -2.87 -38.45 4.47
CA THR A 76 -2.23 -37.20 4.85
C THR A 76 -3.36 -36.25 5.21
N ALA A 77 -3.44 -35.86 6.47
CA ALA A 77 -4.40 -34.85 6.90
C ALA A 77 -4.25 -33.64 5.97
N ALA A 78 -5.29 -33.35 5.20
CA ALA A 78 -5.27 -32.30 4.21
C ALA A 78 -4.96 -30.96 4.88
N VAL A 79 -4.05 -30.17 4.29
CA VAL A 79 -3.71 -28.84 4.81
C VAL A 79 -4.96 -27.95 4.80
N ARG A 80 -5.29 -27.36 5.94
CA ARG A 80 -6.43 -26.44 6.08
C ARG A 80 -6.00 -25.02 5.73
N HIS A 81 -6.62 -24.43 4.70
CA HIS A 81 -6.41 -23.04 4.30
C HIS A 81 -7.45 -22.12 4.96
N LEU A 82 -6.98 -21.05 5.62
CA LEU A 82 -7.83 -20.03 6.25
C LEU A 82 -7.49 -18.67 5.65
N THR A 83 -8.49 -18.00 5.10
CA THR A 83 -8.35 -16.69 4.43
C THR A 83 -9.43 -15.75 4.92
N GLY A 84 -9.10 -14.47 5.04
CA GLY A 84 -10.09 -13.44 5.29
C GLY A 84 -11.05 -13.28 4.12
N SER A 85 -12.17 -12.61 4.34
CA SER A 85 -13.15 -12.30 3.30
C SER A 85 -13.37 -10.80 3.25
N VAL A 86 -13.24 -10.23 2.04
CA VAL A 86 -13.49 -8.79 1.81
C VAL A 86 -14.97 -8.46 1.68
N THR A 87 -15.83 -9.45 1.53
CA THR A 87 -17.29 -9.28 1.38
C THR A 87 -18.06 -9.45 2.69
N ARG A 88 -17.45 -10.04 3.71
CA ARG A 88 -18.06 -10.25 5.03
C ARG A 88 -17.67 -9.11 5.97
N THR A 89 -18.30 -7.96 5.77
CA THR A 89 -18.02 -6.72 6.51
C THR A 89 -19.04 -6.38 7.59
N HIS A 90 -20.22 -7.00 7.56
CA HIS A 90 -21.30 -6.71 8.50
C HIS A 90 -20.89 -6.98 9.96
N GLY A 91 -21.05 -5.97 10.82
CA GLY A 91 -20.68 -6.03 12.23
C GLY A 91 -19.19 -5.79 12.52
N LEU A 92 -18.35 -5.63 11.48
CA LEU A 92 -16.96 -5.26 11.66
C LEU A 92 -16.84 -3.74 11.85
N ARG A 93 -16.20 -3.37 12.95
CA ARG A 93 -15.88 -1.98 13.33
C ARG A 93 -14.41 -1.67 13.16
N PHE A 94 -14.10 -0.50 12.63
CA PHE A 94 -12.74 -0.08 12.30
C PHE A 94 -12.40 1.24 12.99
N ALA A 95 -11.13 1.41 13.32
CA ALA A 95 -10.60 2.73 13.65
C ALA A 95 -9.52 3.12 12.63
N VAL A 96 -9.48 4.38 12.24
CA VAL A 96 -8.44 4.94 11.38
C VAL A 96 -7.66 5.99 12.16
N VAL A 97 -6.37 5.78 12.38
CA VAL A 97 -5.48 6.76 13.02
C VAL A 97 -4.71 7.48 11.93
N VAL A 98 -4.85 8.81 11.84
CA VAL A 98 -4.28 9.60 10.74
C VAL A 98 -3.36 10.68 11.27
N ALA A 99 -2.12 10.70 10.78
CA ALA A 99 -1.20 11.80 11.03
C ALA A 99 -1.59 13.05 10.22
N ARG A 100 -1.62 14.21 10.89
CA ARG A 100 -1.87 15.51 10.26
C ARG A 100 -0.65 16.02 9.48
N PHE A 101 0.57 15.69 9.92
CA PHE A 101 1.78 16.04 9.19
C PHE A 101 1.77 15.44 7.78
N ASN A 102 2.18 16.24 6.78
CA ASN A 102 2.03 15.93 5.34
C ASN A 102 0.58 15.73 4.89
N GLU A 103 -0.32 16.61 5.34
CA GLU A 103 -1.76 16.52 5.10
C GLU A 103 -2.14 16.44 3.61
N ILE A 104 -1.37 17.08 2.72
CA ILE A 104 -1.55 17.00 1.26
C ILE A 104 -1.43 15.57 0.71
N VAL A 105 -0.81 14.67 1.48
CA VAL A 105 -0.69 13.23 1.19
C VAL A 105 -1.66 12.42 2.06
N THR A 106 -1.72 12.71 3.37
CA THR A 106 -2.49 11.87 4.31
C THR A 106 -4.01 12.03 4.16
N LYS A 107 -4.52 13.20 3.75
CA LYS A 107 -5.94 13.38 3.42
C LYS A 107 -6.37 12.50 2.23
N PRO A 108 -5.70 12.55 1.06
CA PRO A 108 -6.03 11.64 -0.04
C PRO A 108 -5.90 10.15 0.30
N LEU A 109 -4.96 9.77 1.18
CA LEU A 109 -4.88 8.39 1.69
C LEU A 109 -6.11 8.03 2.53
N LEU A 110 -6.51 8.92 3.46
CA LEU A 110 -7.72 8.72 4.26
C LEU A 110 -8.97 8.64 3.38
N GLU A 111 -9.14 9.55 2.43
CA GLU A 111 -10.26 9.55 1.48
C GLU A 111 -10.31 8.25 0.67
N GLY A 112 -9.15 7.77 0.20
CA GLY A 112 -9.03 6.47 -0.46
C GLY A 112 -9.44 5.31 0.45
N ALA A 113 -9.04 5.34 1.73
CA ALA A 113 -9.42 4.33 2.70
C ALA A 113 -10.93 4.32 2.98
N LEU A 114 -11.53 5.48 3.23
CA LEU A 114 -12.97 5.63 3.49
C LEU A 114 -13.81 5.22 2.26
N SER A 115 -13.37 5.63 1.06
CA SER A 115 -14.01 5.19 -0.19
C SER A 115 -13.97 3.67 -0.34
N THR A 116 -12.83 3.03 -0.06
CA THR A 116 -12.72 1.57 -0.06
C THR A 116 -13.66 0.94 0.97
N PHE A 117 -13.66 1.39 2.22
CA PHE A 117 -14.58 0.85 3.24
C PHE A 117 -16.04 0.87 2.77
N LYS A 118 -16.47 2.02 2.22
CA LYS A 118 -17.81 2.17 1.64
C LYS A 118 -18.06 1.23 0.47
N ASN A 119 -17.11 1.10 -0.46
CA ASN A 119 -17.22 0.20 -1.62
C ASN A 119 -17.37 -1.27 -1.21
N TYR A 120 -16.84 -1.64 -0.04
CA TYR A 120 -16.98 -2.98 0.56
C TYR A 120 -18.08 -3.04 1.63
N SER A 121 -19.04 -2.10 1.60
CA SER A 121 -20.25 -2.10 2.44
C SER A 121 -20.00 -2.01 3.96
N VAL A 122 -18.87 -1.44 4.38
CA VAL A 122 -18.69 -0.96 5.76
C VAL A 122 -19.45 0.36 5.92
N GLN A 123 -20.26 0.48 6.96
CA GLN A 123 -21.03 1.69 7.22
C GLN A 123 -20.16 2.78 7.87
N ASP A 124 -20.44 4.05 7.57
CA ASP A 124 -19.68 5.18 8.11
C ASP A 124 -19.71 5.22 9.65
N GLU A 125 -20.81 4.76 10.27
CA GLU A 125 -20.97 4.66 11.74
C GLU A 125 -20.09 3.59 12.41
N ASP A 126 -19.58 2.64 11.63
CA ASP A 126 -18.67 1.59 12.09
C ASP A 126 -17.19 2.02 11.98
N ILE A 127 -16.92 3.26 11.55
CA ILE A 127 -15.58 3.77 11.32
C ILE A 127 -15.34 5.01 12.19
N ASP A 128 -14.40 4.91 13.13
CA ASP A 128 -13.92 6.05 13.91
C ASP A 128 -12.61 6.58 13.32
N VAL A 129 -12.54 7.88 12.98
CA VAL A 129 -11.30 8.53 12.51
C VAL A 129 -10.68 9.36 13.63
N VAL A 130 -9.45 9.03 14.01
CA VAL A 130 -8.68 9.69 15.08
C VAL A 130 -7.46 10.40 14.50
N TRP A 131 -7.39 11.71 14.68
CA TRP A 131 -6.28 12.52 14.18
C TRP A 131 -5.19 12.68 15.22
N VAL A 132 -3.94 12.46 14.79
CA VAL A 132 -2.73 12.68 15.60
C VAL A 132 -1.82 13.72 14.92
N PRO A 133 -0.93 14.39 15.67
CA PRO A 133 -0.06 15.42 15.09
C PRO A 133 0.87 14.87 13.99
N GLY A 134 1.59 13.78 14.24
CA GLY A 134 2.53 13.17 13.30
C GLY A 134 2.52 11.64 13.32
N SER A 135 3.31 11.04 12.42
CA SER A 135 3.40 9.58 12.30
C SER A 135 4.00 8.89 13.53
N PHE A 136 4.73 9.64 14.36
CA PHE A 136 5.36 9.13 15.57
C PHE A 136 4.31 8.75 16.64
N GLU A 137 3.23 9.52 16.74
CA GLU A 137 2.17 9.30 17.73
C GLU A 137 1.18 8.19 17.33
N ILE A 138 1.21 7.72 16.08
CA ILE A 138 0.28 6.71 15.57
C ILE A 138 0.29 5.44 16.44
N GLY A 139 1.49 4.94 16.80
CA GLY A 139 1.63 3.67 17.51
C GLY A 139 0.96 3.67 18.88
N VAL A 140 1.12 4.74 19.67
CA VAL A 140 0.51 4.81 21.02
C VAL A 140 -1.01 4.91 20.95
N VAL A 141 -1.55 5.66 19.98
CA VAL A 141 -2.99 5.78 19.77
C VAL A 141 -3.59 4.48 19.26
N ALA A 142 -2.95 3.83 18.29
CA ALA A 142 -3.36 2.51 17.81
C ALA A 142 -3.39 1.48 18.94
N ALA A 143 -2.36 1.44 19.80
CA ALA A 143 -2.33 0.53 20.94
C ALA A 143 -3.49 0.80 21.93
N ARG A 144 -3.81 2.07 22.18
CA ARG A 144 -4.93 2.45 23.06
C ARG A 144 -6.27 2.03 22.49
N LEU A 145 -6.47 2.23 21.19
CA LEU A 145 -7.69 1.83 20.48
C LEU A 145 -7.83 0.30 20.44
N GLY A 146 -6.74 -0.43 20.17
CA GLY A 146 -6.76 -1.90 20.11
C GLY A 146 -7.14 -2.50 21.46
N LYS A 147 -6.56 -1.98 22.54
CA LYS A 147 -6.87 -2.41 23.91
C LYS A 147 -8.28 -2.04 24.38
N SER A 148 -9.00 -1.18 23.66
CA SER A 148 -10.37 -0.83 24.02
C SER A 148 -11.37 -1.95 23.74
N GLY A 149 -11.01 -2.92 22.88
CA GLY A 149 -11.89 -4.01 22.46
C GLY A 149 -13.06 -3.60 21.57
N LYS A 150 -13.09 -2.35 21.09
CA LYS A 150 -14.21 -1.79 20.29
C LYS A 150 -14.07 -1.99 18.79
N TYR A 151 -12.89 -2.40 18.33
CA TYR A 151 -12.52 -2.42 16.91
C TYR A 151 -11.96 -3.78 16.53
N HIS A 152 -12.29 -4.23 15.32
CA HIS A 152 -11.83 -5.49 14.75
C HIS A 152 -10.52 -5.31 13.96
N ALA A 153 -10.26 -4.12 13.44
CA ALA A 153 -8.96 -3.73 12.91
C ALA A 153 -8.75 -2.21 13.04
N ILE A 154 -7.47 -1.82 13.03
CA ILE A 154 -7.04 -0.43 13.12
C ILE A 154 -6.17 -0.12 11.90
N LEU A 155 -6.56 0.88 11.12
CA LEU A 155 -5.81 1.36 9.99
C LEU A 155 -4.97 2.57 10.40
N CYS A 156 -3.65 2.49 10.23
CA CYS A 156 -2.72 3.55 10.61
C CYS A 156 -2.21 4.29 9.37
N ILE A 157 -2.63 5.54 9.15
CA ILE A 157 -2.29 6.35 7.98
C ILE A 157 -1.30 7.46 8.37
N GLY A 158 -0.24 7.60 7.59
CA GLY A 158 0.71 8.68 7.73
C GLY A 158 1.58 8.84 6.49
N ALA A 159 2.41 9.88 6.47
CA ALA A 159 3.41 10.07 5.43
C ALA A 159 4.66 10.70 6.03
N VAL A 160 5.79 10.02 5.88
CA VAL A 160 7.12 10.47 6.26
C VAL A 160 7.91 10.60 4.96
N VAL A 161 8.28 11.83 4.60
CA VAL A 161 9.05 12.12 3.40
C VAL A 161 10.45 12.52 3.81
N ARG A 162 11.47 11.95 3.16
CA ARG A 162 12.87 12.21 3.49
C ARG A 162 13.19 13.70 3.29
N GLY A 163 13.79 14.28 4.31
CA GLY A 163 14.37 15.62 4.28
C GLY A 163 15.89 15.56 4.41
N ASP A 164 16.48 16.63 4.92
CA ASP A 164 17.95 16.79 4.92
C ASP A 164 18.67 15.99 6.02
N THR A 165 17.94 15.47 7.01
CA THR A 165 18.52 14.84 8.20
C THR A 165 18.03 13.41 8.40
N THR A 166 18.75 12.67 9.24
CA THR A 166 18.40 11.31 9.68
C THR A 166 17.12 11.25 10.53
N HIS A 167 16.49 12.39 10.83
CA HIS A 167 15.19 12.45 11.51
C HIS A 167 14.13 11.62 10.77
N TYR A 168 14.21 11.54 9.44
CA TYR A 168 13.37 10.66 8.64
C TYR A 168 13.43 9.21 9.14
N ASP A 169 14.62 8.66 9.33
CA ASP A 169 14.80 7.25 9.71
C ASP A 169 14.28 7.03 11.14
N ALA A 170 14.50 7.98 12.05
CA ALA A 170 13.97 7.93 13.42
C ALA A 170 12.43 7.86 13.43
N VAL A 171 11.76 8.72 12.67
CA VAL A 171 10.28 8.78 12.62
C VAL A 171 9.70 7.58 11.89
N ALA A 172 10.25 7.22 10.73
CA ALA A 172 9.78 6.08 9.93
C ALA A 172 9.89 4.77 10.72
N ASN A 173 11.05 4.52 11.36
CA ASN A 173 11.27 3.32 12.17
C ASN A 173 10.37 3.29 13.41
N SER A 174 10.22 4.43 14.09
CA SER A 174 9.36 4.50 15.28
C SER A 174 7.87 4.31 14.94
N ALA A 175 7.41 4.85 13.81
CA ALA A 175 6.05 4.63 13.33
C ALA A 175 5.81 3.15 13.00
N ALA A 176 6.71 2.52 12.23
CA ALA A 176 6.60 1.11 11.88
C ALA A 176 6.64 0.20 13.11
N SER A 177 7.61 0.40 13.99
CA SER A 177 7.77 -0.38 15.22
C SER A 177 6.60 -0.17 16.18
N GLY A 178 6.07 1.07 16.27
CA GLY A 178 4.91 1.42 17.07
C GLY A 178 3.63 0.72 16.60
N VAL A 179 3.36 0.72 15.29
CA VAL A 179 2.19 0.03 14.71
C VAL A 179 2.29 -1.48 14.90
N LEU A 180 3.46 -2.07 14.65
CA LEU A 180 3.70 -3.49 14.88
C LEU A 180 3.45 -3.86 16.35
N SER A 181 4.05 -3.10 17.28
CA SER A 181 3.91 -3.32 18.72
C SER A 181 2.47 -3.13 19.18
N ALA A 182 1.73 -2.17 18.61
CA ALA A 182 0.32 -1.98 18.91
C ALA A 182 -0.49 -3.24 18.58
N GLY A 183 -0.33 -3.79 17.37
CA GLY A 183 -1.07 -4.97 16.94
C GLY A 183 -0.74 -6.23 17.75
N LEU A 184 0.55 -6.47 18.01
CA LEU A 184 0.99 -7.60 18.83
C LEU A 184 0.48 -7.51 20.27
N ASN A 185 0.54 -6.34 20.88
CA ASN A 185 0.17 -6.16 22.28
C ASN A 185 -1.34 -6.07 22.53
N SER A 186 -2.12 -5.67 21.53
CA SER A 186 -3.59 -5.63 21.66
C SER A 186 -4.28 -6.88 21.13
N GLY A 187 -3.60 -7.69 20.32
CA GLY A 187 -4.22 -8.82 19.61
C GLY A 187 -5.19 -8.39 18.49
N VAL A 188 -5.18 -7.11 18.12
CA VAL A 188 -6.05 -6.54 17.08
C VAL A 188 -5.18 -6.18 15.87
N PRO A 189 -5.54 -6.60 14.65
CA PRO A 189 -4.81 -6.21 13.44
C PRO A 189 -4.62 -4.70 13.33
N CYS A 190 -3.37 -4.25 13.34
CA CYS A 190 -2.98 -2.86 13.12
C CYS A 190 -2.27 -2.76 11.76
N ILE A 191 -2.93 -2.15 10.78
CA ILE A 191 -2.46 -2.10 9.39
C ILE A 191 -1.58 -0.87 9.17
N PHE A 192 -0.39 -1.10 8.63
CA PHE A 192 0.59 -0.06 8.36
C PHE A 192 0.36 0.61 6.99
N GLY A 193 -0.40 1.70 7.00
CA GLY A 193 -0.65 2.57 5.85
C GLY A 193 0.17 3.87 5.90
N VAL A 194 1.38 3.83 6.47
CA VAL A 194 2.28 5.00 6.53
C VAL A 194 3.24 4.97 5.35
N LEU A 195 3.22 6.01 4.51
CA LEU A 195 4.17 6.16 3.42
C LEU A 195 5.53 6.58 3.95
N THR A 196 6.58 5.92 3.48
CA THR A 196 7.98 6.26 3.73
C THR A 196 8.66 6.47 2.37
N CYS A 197 8.79 7.71 1.94
CA CYS A 197 9.22 8.06 0.58
C CYS A 197 10.43 9.00 0.58
N ASP A 198 11.23 8.95 -0.48
CA ASP A 198 12.41 9.80 -0.59
C ASP A 198 12.08 11.23 -1.04
N ASN A 199 10.94 11.44 -1.70
CA ASN A 199 10.48 12.77 -2.12
C ASN A 199 8.95 12.87 -2.17
N MET A 200 8.46 14.11 -2.31
CA MET A 200 7.02 14.41 -2.30
C MET A 200 6.29 13.81 -3.51
N ASP A 201 6.89 13.80 -4.69
CA ASP A 201 6.27 13.24 -5.90
C ASP A 201 5.98 11.75 -5.75
N GLN A 202 6.90 10.99 -5.13
CA GLN A 202 6.67 9.58 -4.83
C GLN A 202 5.49 9.38 -3.87
N ALA A 203 5.33 10.27 -2.89
CA ALA A 203 4.25 10.22 -1.91
C ALA A 203 2.90 10.54 -2.56
N LEU A 204 2.83 11.61 -3.36
CA LEU A 204 1.62 12.00 -4.11
C LEU A 204 1.20 10.91 -5.11
N ASN A 205 2.15 10.30 -5.82
CA ASN A 205 1.85 9.21 -6.74
C ASN A 205 1.24 7.98 -6.05
N ARG A 206 1.52 7.76 -4.76
CA ARG A 206 0.99 6.67 -3.93
C ARG A 206 -0.29 7.04 -3.17
N ALA A 207 -0.71 8.30 -3.23
CA ALA A 207 -1.88 8.84 -2.54
C ALA A 207 -3.02 9.16 -3.51
N GLY A 208 -3.22 8.33 -4.54
CA GLY A 208 -4.24 8.52 -5.58
C GLY A 208 -3.69 9.02 -6.93
N GLY A 209 -2.37 9.13 -7.07
CA GLY A 209 -1.72 9.42 -8.33
C GLY A 209 -1.43 8.17 -9.16
N LYS A 210 -0.32 8.21 -9.93
CA LYS A 210 0.01 7.18 -10.94
C LYS A 210 0.26 5.78 -10.36
N SER A 211 0.60 5.69 -9.08
CA SER A 211 0.91 4.42 -8.39
C SER A 211 -0.24 3.93 -7.51
N GLY A 212 -1.46 4.42 -7.74
CA GLY A 212 -2.65 4.05 -6.98
C GLY A 212 -2.73 4.78 -5.64
N ASN A 213 -3.52 4.21 -4.72
CA ASN A 213 -3.77 4.80 -3.40
C ASN A 213 -3.47 3.76 -2.30
N LYS A 214 -2.41 3.98 -1.53
CA LYS A 214 -2.01 3.07 -0.44
C LYS A 214 -2.96 3.08 0.74
N GLY A 215 -3.74 4.15 0.94
CA GLY A 215 -4.81 4.16 1.94
C GLY A 215 -5.94 3.22 1.57
N ALA A 216 -6.32 3.20 0.28
CA ALA A 216 -7.32 2.26 -0.25
C ALA A 216 -6.87 0.79 -0.13
N GLU A 217 -5.61 0.50 -0.49
CA GLU A 217 -5.04 -0.86 -0.34
C GLU A 217 -5.01 -1.29 1.13
N ALA A 218 -4.57 -0.40 2.02
CA ALA A 218 -4.48 -0.70 3.44
C ALA A 218 -5.86 -0.88 4.10
N ALA A 219 -6.89 -0.16 3.66
CA ALA A 219 -8.27 -0.39 4.09
C ALA A 219 -8.78 -1.78 3.68
N LEU A 220 -8.46 -2.23 2.46
CA LEU A 220 -8.82 -3.57 2.01
C LEU A 220 -8.14 -4.65 2.87
N THR A 221 -6.86 -4.47 3.18
CA THR A 221 -6.14 -5.35 4.13
C THR A 221 -6.78 -5.33 5.52
N ALA A 222 -7.22 -4.17 6.01
CA ALA A 222 -7.90 -4.08 7.30
C ALA A 222 -9.19 -4.91 7.33
N ILE A 223 -10.01 -4.81 6.28
CA ILE A 223 -11.24 -5.62 6.14
C ILE A 223 -10.90 -7.10 6.17
N GLU A 224 -9.95 -7.53 5.34
CA GLU A 224 -9.61 -8.94 5.21
C GLU A 224 -9.06 -9.52 6.54
N MET A 225 -8.18 -8.77 7.21
CA MET A 225 -7.61 -9.18 8.49
C MET A 225 -8.66 -9.22 9.61
N ALA A 226 -9.56 -8.23 9.67
CA ALA A 226 -10.67 -8.24 10.62
C ALA A 226 -11.56 -9.47 10.40
N SER A 227 -11.92 -9.76 9.15
CA SER A 227 -12.72 -10.93 8.78
C SER A 227 -12.03 -12.27 9.13
N LEU A 228 -10.71 -12.36 8.88
CA LEU A 228 -9.91 -13.53 9.23
C LEU A 228 -9.92 -13.78 10.74
N PHE A 229 -9.65 -12.73 11.53
CA PHE A 229 -9.59 -12.84 12.99
C PHE A 229 -10.96 -13.20 13.57
N GLU A 230 -12.00 -12.54 13.09
CA GLU A 230 -13.36 -12.69 13.60
C GLU A 230 -13.99 -14.05 13.28
N HIS A 231 -13.69 -14.65 12.12
CA HIS A 231 -14.36 -15.86 11.67
C HIS A 231 -13.51 -17.13 11.73
N HIS A 232 -12.19 -17.00 11.85
CA HIS A 232 -11.29 -18.15 11.73
C HIS A 232 -10.28 -18.31 12.86
N LEU A 233 -9.93 -17.25 13.59
CA LEU A 233 -8.88 -17.27 14.62
C LEU A 233 -9.39 -16.99 16.05
N LYS A 234 -10.70 -17.14 16.27
CA LYS A 234 -11.31 -17.06 17.60
C LYS A 234 -11.06 -18.30 18.46
#